data_AF-A0A4Y9MM91-F1
#
_entry.id   AF-A0A4Y9MM91-F1
#
_cell.length_a   1.000
_cell.length_b   1.000
_cell.length_c   1.000
_cell.angle_alpha   90.00
_cell.angle_beta   90.00
_cell.angle_gamma   90.00
#
_symmetry.space_group_name_H-M   'P 1'
#
loop_
_entity.id
_entity.type
_entity.pdbx_description
1 polymer ?
#
loop_
_entity_poly.entity_id
_entity_poly.type
_entity_poly.pdbx_seq_one_letter_code
_entity_poly.pdbx_strand_id
1 'polypeptide(L)'
;MQSPPTRWLVAVVTTVVLAVSALAGAGPAAAHAARIAEDPVPDSVLTQAPTRVSATFNEAMQTAFAAMTVVGPDGNLWSTDEVAVEGPVVSVGVRPLGPAGRYTVNYRATSADGHVVSGSWSFELSVGGTGTPGPSAAAPAEEPADGDMPVWPFVLVASLLVGAGAVWAARRRT
;
A
#
# COMPACT_ATOMS: atom_id res chain seq x y z
N MET A 1 19.00 26.56 -58.08
CA MET A 1 18.87 26.13 -56.67
C MET A 1 19.74 27.06 -55.83
N GLN A 2 19.16 28.00 -55.09
CA GLN A 2 19.91 28.96 -54.28
C GLN A 2 20.31 28.28 -52.96
N SER A 3 21.61 28.20 -52.67
CA SER A 3 22.12 27.70 -51.39
C SER A 3 21.58 28.57 -50.25
N PRO A 4 21.03 27.99 -49.17
CA PRO A 4 20.50 28.77 -48.07
C PRO A 4 21.63 29.65 -47.49
N PRO A 5 21.34 30.91 -47.13
CA PRO A 5 22.35 31.83 -46.61
C PRO A 5 22.96 31.24 -45.33
N THR A 6 24.27 31.32 -45.14
CA THR A 6 25.02 30.77 -43.99
C THR A 6 24.39 31.11 -42.63
N ARG A 7 23.69 32.26 -42.54
CA ARG A 7 22.93 32.71 -41.37
C ARG A 7 21.79 31.76 -40.97
N TRP A 8 21.15 31.11 -41.93
CA TRP A 8 20.10 30.11 -41.69
C TRP A 8 20.67 28.83 -41.09
N LEU A 9 21.82 28.36 -41.59
CA LEU A 9 22.50 27.18 -41.04
C LEU A 9 22.96 27.42 -39.60
N VAL A 10 23.54 28.59 -39.31
CA VAL A 10 23.97 28.96 -37.95
C VAL A 10 22.79 29.05 -36.99
N ALA A 11 21.66 29.64 -37.42
CA ALA A 11 20.45 29.68 -36.61
C ALA A 11 19.93 28.27 -36.28
N VAL A 12 19.84 27.39 -37.29
CA VAL A 12 19.39 26.01 -37.10
C VAL A 12 20.32 25.24 -36.15
N VAL A 13 21.64 25.32 -36.33
CA VAL A 13 22.60 24.64 -35.45
C VAL A 13 22.51 25.15 -34.02
N THR A 14 22.40 26.48 -33.83
CA THR A 14 22.27 27.07 -32.50
C THR A 14 21.00 26.61 -31.80
N THR A 15 19.86 26.59 -32.50
CA THR A 15 18.60 26.08 -31.96
C THR A 15 18.69 24.61 -31.60
N VAL A 16 19.32 23.77 -32.43
CA VAL A 16 19.52 22.34 -32.15
C VAL A 16 20.41 22.14 -30.92
N VAL A 17 21.53 22.86 -30.81
CA VAL A 17 22.42 22.78 -29.66
C VAL A 17 21.72 23.20 -28.37
N LEU A 18 20.94 24.28 -28.40
CA LEU A 18 20.17 24.73 -27.24
C LEU A 18 19.09 23.71 -26.85
N ALA A 19 18.40 23.11 -27.82
CA ALA A 19 17.39 22.09 -27.56
C ALA A 19 18.02 20.82 -26.95
N VAL A 20 19.12 20.31 -27.51
CA VAL A 20 19.83 19.14 -26.98
C VAL A 20 20.37 19.42 -25.57
N SER A 21 20.94 20.61 -25.33
CA SER A 21 21.42 21.00 -24.00
C SER A 21 20.28 21.08 -22.98
N ALA A 22 19.11 21.57 -23.39
CA ALA A 22 17.94 21.62 -22.52
C ALA A 22 17.43 20.21 -22.16
N LEU A 23 17.42 19.28 -23.11
CA LEU A 23 17.01 17.89 -22.87
C LEU A 23 18.02 17.12 -22.01
N ALA A 24 19.31 17.40 -22.14
CA ALA A 24 20.35 16.74 -21.34
C ALA A 24 20.33 17.15 -19.85
N GLY A 25 19.69 18.27 -19.51
CA GLY A 25 19.51 18.74 -18.13
C GLY A 25 18.23 18.25 -17.44
N ALA A 26 17.32 17.57 -18.16
CA ALA A 26 16.09 17.05 -17.58
C ALA A 26 16.39 15.77 -16.78
N GLY A 27 16.45 15.89 -15.45
CA GLY A 27 16.53 14.74 -14.54
C GLY A 27 15.27 13.87 -14.59
N PRO A 28 15.34 12.62 -14.13
CA PRO A 28 14.15 11.77 -14.02
C PRO A 28 13.12 12.44 -13.10
N ALA A 29 11.89 12.61 -13.58
CA ALA A 29 10.78 13.01 -12.74
C ALA A 29 10.46 11.86 -11.77
N ALA A 30 10.64 12.07 -10.46
CA ALA A 30 10.23 11.11 -9.44
C ALA A 30 8.70 11.14 -9.32
N ALA A 31 8.04 10.25 -10.06
CA ALA A 31 6.58 10.18 -10.17
C ALA A 31 5.91 9.20 -9.20
N HIS A 32 6.66 8.62 -8.25
CA HIS A 32 6.10 7.67 -7.27
C HIS A 32 6.05 8.30 -5.89
N ALA A 33 5.03 7.97 -5.11
CA ALA A 33 4.89 8.42 -3.74
C ALA A 33 6.12 8.05 -2.90
N ALA A 34 6.79 9.08 -2.39
CA ALA A 34 7.94 8.97 -1.53
C ALA A 34 7.53 9.35 -0.11
N ARG A 35 7.94 8.54 0.87
CA ARG A 35 7.83 8.88 2.29
C ARG A 35 8.84 9.99 2.58
N ILE A 36 8.37 11.12 3.11
CA ILE A 36 9.17 12.33 3.34
C ILE A 36 9.30 12.71 4.81
N ALA A 37 8.45 12.18 5.68
CA ALA A 37 8.56 12.35 7.13
C ALA A 37 7.89 11.20 7.86
N GLU A 38 8.37 10.91 9.07
CA GLU A 38 7.85 9.89 9.97
C GLU A 38 7.80 10.44 11.40
N ASP A 39 6.78 10.02 12.13
CA ASP A 39 6.68 10.24 13.57
C ASP A 39 6.29 8.92 14.23
N PRO A 40 7.12 8.35 15.12
CA PRO A 40 8.44 8.80 15.53
C PRO A 40 9.47 8.83 14.38
N VAL A 41 10.45 9.72 14.50
CA VAL A 41 11.58 9.83 13.56
C VAL A 41 12.34 8.50 13.52
N PRO A 42 12.83 8.04 12.34
CA PRO A 42 13.57 6.80 12.23
C PRO A 42 14.79 6.75 13.16
N ASP A 43 14.96 5.60 13.82
CA ASP A 43 16.02 5.28 14.78
C ASP A 43 16.09 6.23 16.00
N SER A 44 15.01 6.99 16.26
CA SER A 44 14.88 7.78 17.49
C SER A 44 14.76 6.89 18.73
N VAL A 45 15.30 7.37 19.84
CA VAL A 45 15.17 6.74 21.16
C VAL A 45 14.16 7.54 21.98
N LEU A 46 13.07 6.90 22.36
CA LEU A 46 11.97 7.48 23.11
C LEU A 46 12.06 7.05 24.58
N THR A 47 11.76 7.98 25.48
CA THR A 47 11.58 7.70 26.92
C THR A 47 10.11 7.44 27.27
N GLN A 48 9.20 7.77 26.36
CA GLN A 48 7.77 7.56 26.50
C GLN A 48 7.19 6.94 25.23
N ALA A 49 6.28 5.99 25.41
CA ALA A 49 5.55 5.38 24.30
C ALA A 49 4.71 6.42 23.53
N PRO A 50 4.77 6.44 22.19
CA PRO A 50 3.86 7.26 21.39
C PRO A 50 2.46 6.65 21.44
N THR A 51 1.44 7.48 21.27
CA THR A 51 0.04 7.02 21.15
C THR A 51 -0.37 6.73 19.70
N ARG A 52 0.45 7.16 18.75
CA ARG A 52 0.25 7.02 17.30
C ARG A 52 1.61 6.99 16.61
N VAL A 53 1.70 6.25 15.51
CA VAL A 53 2.78 6.42 14.53
C VAL A 53 2.21 6.91 13.20
N SER A 54 3.00 7.64 12.43
CA SER A 54 2.57 8.17 11.13
C SER A 54 3.71 8.27 10.14
N ALA A 55 3.35 8.19 8.86
CA ALA A 55 4.20 8.44 7.71
C ALA A 55 3.53 9.49 6.82
N THR A 56 4.28 10.52 6.45
CA THR A 56 3.86 11.55 5.49
C THR A 56 4.53 11.30 4.15
N PHE A 57 3.75 11.37 3.08
CA PHE A 57 4.18 11.20 1.70
C PHE A 57 4.22 12.55 0.97
N ASN A 58 4.93 12.60 -0.16
CA ASN A 58 4.98 13.79 -1.03
C ASN A 58 3.71 14.01 -1.87
N GLU A 59 2.74 13.11 -1.79
CA GLU A 59 1.46 13.18 -2.48
C GLU A 59 0.33 12.58 -1.63
N ALA A 60 -0.91 12.80 -2.05
CA ALA A 60 -2.07 12.24 -1.36
C ALA A 60 -2.14 10.71 -1.50
N MET A 61 -2.69 10.06 -0.49
CA MET A 61 -2.86 8.62 -0.41
C MET A 61 -4.35 8.25 -0.51
N GLN A 62 -4.64 7.09 -1.06
CA GLN A 62 -5.99 6.53 -1.07
C GLN A 62 -6.35 5.97 0.30
N THR A 63 -7.61 6.15 0.71
CA THR A 63 -8.12 5.68 2.00
C THR A 63 -8.34 4.17 2.04
N ALA A 64 -8.62 3.56 0.89
CA ALA A 64 -8.91 2.13 0.79
C ALA A 64 -7.61 1.30 0.85
N PHE A 65 -7.68 0.17 1.56
CA PHE A 65 -6.63 -0.86 1.61
C PHE A 65 -5.25 -0.40 2.14
N ALA A 66 -5.22 0.72 2.87
CA ALA A 66 -4.04 1.12 3.63
C ALA A 66 -3.87 0.20 4.86
N ALA A 67 -2.64 -0.19 5.12
CA ALA A 67 -2.25 -0.99 6.26
C ALA A 67 -1.02 -0.37 6.92
N MET A 68 -1.02 -0.28 8.25
CA MET A 68 0.13 0.14 9.04
C MET A 68 0.12 -0.62 10.36
N THR A 69 1.29 -1.12 10.77
CA THR A 69 1.44 -1.94 11.98
C THR A 69 2.67 -1.52 12.75
N VAL A 70 2.66 -1.77 14.06
CA VAL A 70 3.83 -1.62 14.92
C VAL A 70 4.15 -2.97 15.54
N VAL A 71 5.34 -3.50 15.30
CA VAL A 71 5.81 -4.79 15.85
C VAL A 71 6.86 -4.52 16.91
N GLY A 72 6.67 -5.09 18.10
CA GLY A 72 7.57 -4.92 19.24
C GLY A 72 8.76 -5.87 19.22
N PRO A 73 9.69 -5.71 20.18
CA PRO A 73 10.85 -6.59 20.32
C PRO A 73 10.47 -8.03 20.71
N ASP A 74 9.23 -8.23 21.18
CA ASP A 74 8.61 -9.51 21.50
C ASP A 74 7.96 -10.19 20.29
N GLY A 75 7.99 -9.56 19.11
CA GLY A 75 7.39 -10.10 17.88
C GLY A 75 5.86 -9.99 17.81
N ASN A 76 5.23 -9.26 18.74
CA ASN A 76 3.79 -9.06 18.76
C ASN A 76 3.40 -7.71 18.17
N LEU A 77 2.13 -7.59 17.77
CA LEU A 77 1.54 -6.34 17.32
C LEU A 77 1.28 -5.40 18.50
N TRP A 78 1.74 -4.16 18.39
CA TRP A 78 1.49 -3.06 19.33
C TRP A 78 0.64 -1.94 18.71
N SER A 79 0.28 -2.05 17.43
CA SER A 79 -0.71 -1.19 16.79
C SER A 79 -2.14 -1.56 17.18
N THR A 80 -3.04 -0.59 17.02
CA THR A 80 -4.48 -0.84 16.92
C THR A 80 -4.84 -1.27 15.49
N ASP A 81 -6.09 -1.66 15.26
CA ASP A 81 -6.54 -2.15 13.94
C ASP A 81 -6.97 -1.01 12.99
N GLU A 82 -7.23 0.18 13.51
CA GLU A 82 -7.72 1.32 12.74
C GLU A 82 -6.57 2.16 12.16
N VAL A 83 -6.40 2.08 10.84
CA VAL A 83 -5.49 2.91 10.05
C VAL A 83 -6.25 4.13 9.52
N ALA A 84 -5.71 5.32 9.75
CA ALA A 84 -6.25 6.58 9.25
C ALA A 84 -5.39 7.11 8.10
N VAL A 85 -6.07 7.57 7.04
CA VAL A 85 -5.43 8.23 5.89
C VAL A 85 -6.05 9.62 5.70
N GLU A 86 -5.23 10.66 5.85
CA GLU A 86 -5.62 12.06 5.78
C GLU A 86 -4.72 12.80 4.79
N GLY A 87 -5.17 12.94 3.55
CA GLY A 87 -4.36 13.54 2.48
C GLY A 87 -3.06 12.74 2.27
N PRO A 88 -1.87 13.33 2.51
CA PRO A 88 -0.60 12.64 2.36
C PRO A 88 -0.17 11.83 3.59
N VAL A 89 -0.96 11.78 4.66
CA VAL A 89 -0.57 11.16 5.93
C VAL A 89 -1.27 9.82 6.12
N VAL A 90 -0.49 8.77 6.40
CA VAL A 90 -0.98 7.47 6.85
C VAL A 90 -0.57 7.28 8.30
N SER A 91 -1.49 6.88 9.17
CA SER A 91 -1.21 6.70 10.60
C SER A 91 -1.97 5.53 11.22
N VAL A 92 -1.46 5.01 12.33
CA VAL A 92 -2.13 3.98 13.15
C VAL A 92 -1.97 4.29 14.62
N GLY A 93 -3.00 3.99 15.41
CA GLY A 93 -2.92 4.05 16.86
C GLY A 93 -1.92 3.04 17.42
N VAL A 94 -1.31 3.39 18.55
CA VAL A 94 -0.35 2.56 19.27
C VAL A 94 -0.93 2.26 20.65
N ARG A 95 -1.01 0.97 20.99
CA ARG A 95 -1.37 0.51 22.33
C ARG A 95 -0.30 1.01 23.31
N PRO A 96 -0.60 1.19 24.60
CA PRO A 96 0.45 1.42 25.59
C PRO A 96 1.55 0.36 25.41
N LEU A 97 2.81 0.77 25.27
CA LEU A 97 3.90 -0.16 24.97
C LEU A 97 4.35 -0.93 26.22
N GLY A 98 4.94 -2.11 26.01
CA GLY A 98 5.45 -2.99 27.05
C GLY A 98 6.97 -2.98 27.09
N PRO A 99 7.67 -3.96 26.49
CA PRO A 99 9.12 -4.08 26.65
C PRO A 99 9.90 -2.86 26.16
N ALA A 100 10.99 -2.52 26.85
CA ALA A 100 12.03 -1.68 26.26
C ALA A 100 12.66 -2.39 25.06
N GLY A 101 13.11 -1.62 24.08
CA GLY A 101 13.78 -2.14 22.88
C GLY A 101 13.20 -1.58 21.58
N ARG A 102 13.54 -2.25 20.48
CA ARG A 102 13.23 -1.81 19.12
C ARG A 102 11.80 -2.15 18.73
N TYR A 103 11.06 -1.15 18.28
CA TYR A 103 9.77 -1.27 17.64
C TYR A 103 9.92 -0.98 16.15
N THR A 104 9.25 -1.78 15.32
CA THR A 104 9.30 -1.64 13.85
C THR A 104 7.91 -1.29 13.33
N VAL A 105 7.81 -0.14 12.67
CA VAL A 105 6.61 0.27 11.95
C VAL A 105 6.68 -0.27 10.53
N ASN A 106 5.63 -0.96 10.08
CA ASN A 106 5.49 -1.41 8.70
C ASN A 106 4.27 -0.75 8.09
N TYR A 107 4.31 -0.42 6.80
CA TYR A 107 3.15 0.10 6.09
C TYR A 107 3.05 -0.45 4.66
N ARG A 108 1.82 -0.40 4.15
CA ARG A 108 1.47 -0.57 2.74
C ARG A 108 0.30 0.37 2.45
N ALA A 109 0.44 1.23 1.45
CA ALA A 109 -0.58 2.19 1.06
C ALA A 109 -0.59 2.39 -0.44
N THR A 110 -1.68 2.95 -0.98
CA THR A 110 -1.80 3.24 -2.41
C THR A 110 -1.80 4.75 -2.59
N SER A 111 -0.95 5.28 -3.46
CA SER A 111 -0.89 6.70 -3.79
C SER A 111 -2.06 7.15 -4.66
N ALA A 112 -2.27 8.45 -4.77
CA ALA A 112 -3.35 9.02 -5.58
C ALA A 112 -3.22 8.66 -7.08
N ASP A 113 -2.02 8.38 -7.56
CA ASP A 113 -1.74 7.89 -8.90
C ASP A 113 -2.01 6.38 -9.11
N GLY A 114 -2.33 5.64 -8.05
CA GLY A 114 -2.71 4.22 -8.08
C GLY A 114 -1.58 3.23 -7.81
N HIS A 115 -0.35 3.67 -7.55
CA HIS A 115 0.74 2.76 -7.20
C HIS A 115 0.71 2.34 -5.73
N VAL A 116 0.99 1.07 -5.46
CA VAL A 116 1.18 0.58 -4.09
C VAL A 116 2.60 0.86 -3.64
N VAL A 117 2.74 1.55 -2.52
CA VAL A 117 4.01 1.77 -1.82
C VAL A 117 4.00 1.02 -0.50
N SER A 118 5.15 0.48 -0.12
CA SER A 118 5.34 -0.22 1.15
C SER A 118 6.72 0.05 1.69
N GLY A 119 6.89 -0.15 2.99
CA GLY A 119 8.17 0.03 3.64
C GLY A 119 8.07 -0.11 5.14
N SER A 120 9.18 0.15 5.81
CA SER A 120 9.28 0.14 7.26
C SER A 120 10.26 1.17 7.78
N TRP A 121 10.18 1.44 9.08
CA TRP A 121 11.19 2.13 9.87
C TRP A 121 11.10 1.66 11.32
N SER A 122 12.09 2.01 12.14
CA SER A 122 12.10 1.64 13.56
C SER A 122 12.29 2.84 14.47
N PHE A 123 11.88 2.68 15.73
CA PHE A 123 12.27 3.53 16.85
C PHE A 123 12.59 2.63 18.06
N GLU A 124 13.29 3.15 19.05
CA GLU A 124 13.64 2.44 20.28
C GLU A 124 12.90 3.04 21.47
N LEU A 125 12.31 2.20 22.33
CA LEU A 125 11.79 2.61 23.62
C LEU A 125 12.84 2.27 24.70
N SER A 126 13.39 3.30 25.34
CA SER A 126 14.45 3.13 26.36
C SER A 126 13.91 2.68 27.72
N VAL A 127 12.63 2.96 28.01
CA VAL A 127 11.98 2.64 29.29
C VAL A 127 10.76 1.76 29.01
N GLY A 128 10.80 0.53 29.51
CA GLY A 128 9.67 -0.40 29.37
C GLY A 128 8.43 0.09 30.12
N GLY A 129 7.27 -0.10 29.50
CA GLY A 129 5.96 0.09 30.11
C GLY A 129 5.30 -1.24 30.49
N THR A 130 4.04 -1.15 30.91
CA THR A 130 3.20 -2.28 31.35
C THR A 130 2.08 -2.58 30.36
N GLY A 131 2.27 -2.20 29.09
CA GLY A 131 1.34 -2.45 28.02
C GLY A 131 1.04 -3.93 27.80
N THR A 132 -0.09 -4.22 27.17
CA THR A 132 -0.44 -5.57 26.71
C THR A 132 -0.39 -5.61 25.18
N PRO A 133 0.39 -6.52 24.57
CA PRO A 133 0.46 -6.63 23.12
C PRO A 133 -0.85 -7.19 22.55
N GLY A 134 -1.03 -6.98 21.25
CA GLY A 134 -1.96 -7.74 20.41
C GLY A 134 -1.39 -9.12 20.05
N PRO A 135 -1.96 -9.78 19.02
CA PRO A 135 -1.51 -11.10 18.60
C PRO A 135 -0.08 -11.07 18.04
N SER A 136 0.51 -12.25 17.91
CA SER A 136 1.81 -12.40 17.27
C SER A 136 1.76 -11.91 15.82
N ALA A 137 2.76 -11.13 15.39
CA ALA A 137 2.85 -10.66 14.01
C ALA A 137 3.13 -11.82 13.02
N ALA A 138 3.57 -12.97 13.51
CA ALA A 138 3.80 -14.19 12.73
C ALA A 138 2.60 -15.16 12.77
N ALA A 139 1.52 -14.84 13.47
CA ALA A 139 0.33 -15.68 13.47
C ALA A 139 -0.24 -15.78 12.05
N PRO A 140 -0.68 -16.97 11.60
CA PRO A 140 -1.43 -17.09 10.35
C PRO A 140 -2.61 -16.12 10.38
N ALA A 141 -2.85 -15.40 9.28
CA ALA A 141 -4.08 -14.65 9.11
C ALA A 141 -5.25 -15.62 9.34
N GLU A 142 -6.18 -15.28 10.22
CA GLU A 142 -7.43 -16.05 10.35
C GLU A 142 -8.08 -16.06 8.96
N GLU A 143 -8.07 -17.21 8.30
CA GLU A 143 -8.84 -17.40 7.08
C GLU A 143 -10.29 -17.07 7.42
N PRO A 144 -10.98 -16.23 6.63
CA PRO A 144 -12.42 -16.09 6.78
C PRO A 144 -12.97 -17.52 6.72
N ALA A 145 -13.77 -17.91 7.71
CA ALA A 145 -14.36 -19.24 7.75
C ALA A 145 -14.88 -19.56 6.35
N ASP A 146 -14.28 -20.56 5.69
CA ASP A 146 -14.71 -21.02 4.38
C ASP A 146 -16.20 -21.36 4.51
N GLY A 147 -17.03 -20.41 4.10
CA GLY A 147 -18.46 -20.57 4.01
C GLY A 147 -18.69 -21.45 2.81
N ASP A 148 -18.44 -22.76 2.99
CA ASP A 148 -18.61 -23.79 1.99
C ASP A 148 -20.07 -23.71 1.53
N MET A 149 -20.30 -22.96 0.44
CA MET A 149 -21.64 -22.72 -0.07
C MET A 149 -22.19 -24.09 -0.45
N PRO A 150 -23.30 -24.55 0.17
CA PRO A 150 -23.79 -25.88 -0.08
C PRO A 150 -24.06 -26.02 -1.58
N VAL A 151 -23.38 -26.95 -2.26
CA VAL A 151 -23.52 -27.11 -3.73
C VAL A 151 -24.85 -27.75 -4.14
N TRP A 152 -25.58 -28.34 -3.18
CA TRP A 152 -26.82 -29.08 -3.43
C TRP A 152 -27.95 -28.29 -4.13
N PRO A 153 -28.17 -26.97 -3.90
CA PRO A 153 -29.18 -26.21 -4.62
C PRO A 153 -28.86 -26.14 -6.13
N PHE A 154 -27.58 -26.02 -6.49
CA PHE A 154 -27.15 -26.02 -7.90
C PHE A 154 -27.35 -27.38 -8.56
N VAL A 155 -27.08 -28.48 -7.83
CA VAL A 155 -27.32 -29.85 -8.30
C VAL A 155 -28.81 -30.11 -8.53
N LEU A 156 -29.70 -29.62 -7.66
CA LEU A 156 -31.15 -29.72 -7.85
C LEU A 156 -31.63 -28.97 -9.08
N VAL A 157 -31.17 -27.73 -9.28
CA VAL A 157 -31.54 -26.92 -10.46
C VAL A 157 -31.07 -27.61 -11.75
N ALA A 158 -29.82 -28.08 -11.79
CA ALA A 158 -29.30 -28.80 -12.95
C ALA A 158 -30.11 -30.07 -13.26
N SER A 159 -30.47 -30.84 -12.22
CA SER A 159 -31.27 -32.06 -12.36
C SER A 159 -32.68 -31.77 -12.89
N LEU A 160 -33.33 -30.70 -12.43
CA LEU A 160 -34.64 -30.26 -12.92
C LEU A 160 -34.59 -29.83 -14.39
N LEU A 161 -33.54 -29.11 -14.80
CA LEU A 161 -33.36 -28.68 -16.19
C LEU A 161 -33.15 -29.89 -17.12
N VAL A 162 -32.32 -30.86 -16.73
CA VAL A 162 -32.08 -32.09 -17.50
C VAL A 162 -33.37 -32.91 -17.60
N GLY A 163 -34.10 -33.07 -16.50
CA GLY A 163 -35.38 -33.78 -16.49
C GLY A 163 -36.43 -33.11 -17.39
N ALA A 164 -36.58 -31.79 -17.30
CA ALA A 164 -37.50 -31.02 -18.16
C ALA A 164 -37.12 -31.13 -19.64
N GLY A 165 -35.82 -31.04 -19.97
CA GLY A 165 -35.30 -31.22 -21.32
C GLY A 165 -35.59 -32.62 -21.89
N ALA A 166 -35.41 -33.66 -21.08
CA ALA A 166 -35.71 -35.05 -21.47
C ALA A 166 -37.22 -35.25 -21.73
N VAL A 167 -38.08 -34.74 -20.84
CA VAL A 167 -39.55 -34.81 -21.00
C VAL A 167 -40.01 -34.05 -22.25
N TRP A 168 -39.48 -32.86 -22.48
CA TRP A 168 -39.79 -32.07 -23.68
C TRP A 168 -39.34 -32.78 -24.96
N ALA A 169 -38.13 -33.36 -24.97
CA ALA A 169 -37.61 -34.09 -26.12
C ALA A 169 -38.43 -35.36 -26.42
N ALA A 170 -38.91 -36.05 -25.39
CA ALA A 170 -39.78 -37.21 -25.52
C ALA A 170 -41.16 -36.82 -26.09
N ARG A 171 -41.74 -35.71 -25.61
CA ARG A 171 -43.04 -35.19 -26.10
C ARG A 171 -43.01 -34.64 -27.52
N ARG A 172 -41.83 -34.29 -28.05
CA ARG A 172 -41.65 -33.85 -29.44
C ARG A 172 -41.46 -34.99 -30.45
N ARG A 173 -41.29 -36.22 -29.97
CA ARG A 173 -41.13 -37.42 -30.82
C ARG A 173 -42.41 -38.25 -30.96
N THR A 174 -43.49 -37.85 -30.28
CA THR A 174 -44.86 -38.36 -30.42
C THR A 174 -45.69 -37.35 -31.20
#